data_AF-A0A6S7JT73-F1
#
_entry.id   AF-A0A6S7JT73-F1
#
_cell.length_a   1.000
_cell.length_b   1.000
_cell.length_c   1.000
_cell.angle_alpha   90.00
_cell.angle_beta   90.00
_cell.angle_gamma   90.00
#
_symmetry.space_group_name_H-M   'P 1'
#
loop_
_entity.id
_entity.type
_entity.pdbx_description
1 polymer ?
#
loop_
_entity_poly.entity_id
_entity_poly.type
_entity_poly.pdbx_seq_one_letter_code
_entity_poly.pdbx_strand_id
1 'polypeptide(L)'
;MVNADFECFLEPMDYTEGNSTKSYTVQYQKHKPSGFSYTVKCMDESVYETKFVTYTAQNKHEDIGRMFVDSLEENLKPVYEILKKVTPINMTEEDEKNYTESDNCYACNIQFGTVRINEGNGKEEKVIKCRDHCHITGKYRGAACGKCNLRMRTPKFVPILFHNLESYDAHLFVKSLGLSEGDINCIPKTDEKYISFSKKIPMETIISDDKEKTLYLEMRFIDSYKFTIKSLDSLVNTLDYYGLSGHFEIEKQDNVLTNVR
;
A
#
# COMPACT_ATOMS: atom_id res chain seq x y z
N MET A 1 0.62 3.94 4.16
CA MET A 1 -0.07 2.72 3.72
C MET A 1 -1.43 2.69 4.36
N VAL A 2 -2.42 2.12 3.69
CA VAL A 2 -3.76 1.90 4.26
C VAL A 2 -4.01 0.40 4.35
N ASN A 3 -4.53 -0.07 5.48
CA ASN A 3 -5.08 -1.42 5.61
C ASN A 3 -6.60 -1.30 5.76
N ALA A 4 -7.37 -1.97 4.91
CA ALA A 4 -8.81 -1.80 4.82
C ALA A 4 -9.53 -3.15 4.79
N ASP A 5 -10.77 -3.15 5.28
CA ASP A 5 -11.65 -4.32 5.32
C ASP A 5 -13.12 -3.91 5.22
N PHE A 6 -13.97 -4.82 4.72
CA PHE A 6 -15.42 -4.63 4.61
C PHE A 6 -16.18 -5.68 5.42
N GLU A 7 -17.20 -5.21 6.13
CA GLU A 7 -18.21 -6.08 6.71
C GLU A 7 -19.38 -6.20 5.73
N CYS A 8 -19.98 -7.39 5.64
CA CYS A 8 -21.10 -7.65 4.73
C CYS A 8 -22.21 -8.47 5.40
N PHE A 9 -23.45 -8.23 4.98
CA PHE A 9 -24.58 -9.12 5.24
C PHE A 9 -24.89 -9.96 4.00
N LEU A 10 -25.50 -11.13 4.23
CA LEU A 10 -26.01 -11.99 3.17
C LEU A 10 -27.47 -11.63 2.90
N GLU A 11 -27.75 -11.07 1.73
CA GLU A 11 -29.12 -10.88 1.25
C GLU A 11 -29.51 -12.05 0.34
N PRO A 12 -30.62 -12.76 0.61
CA PRO A 12 -31.16 -13.74 -0.32
C PRO A 12 -31.46 -13.09 -1.68
N MET A 13 -31.19 -13.80 -2.76
CA MET A 13 -31.61 -13.40 -4.10
C MET A 13 -32.75 -14.29 -4.58
N ASP A 14 -33.78 -13.65 -5.16
CA ASP A 14 -34.81 -14.36 -5.89
C ASP A 14 -34.17 -14.99 -7.14
N TYR A 15 -34.30 -16.30 -7.29
CA TYR A 15 -33.81 -17.02 -8.46
C TYR A 15 -34.95 -17.28 -9.44
N THR A 16 -34.64 -17.20 -10.73
CA THR A 16 -35.47 -17.77 -11.80
C THR A 16 -35.06 -19.22 -12.01
N GLU A 17 -36.04 -20.12 -12.24
CA GLU A 17 -35.75 -21.52 -12.56
C GLU A 17 -34.82 -21.60 -13.78
N GLY A 18 -33.69 -22.30 -13.61
CA GLY A 18 -32.68 -22.42 -14.66
C GLY A 18 -33.16 -23.32 -15.80
N ASN A 19 -32.67 -23.03 -17.01
CA ASN A 19 -32.99 -23.83 -18.20
C ASN A 19 -32.35 -25.22 -18.09
N SER A 20 -33.18 -26.28 -18.10
CA SER A 20 -32.77 -27.69 -17.89
C SER A 20 -31.80 -28.25 -18.94
N THR A 21 -31.50 -27.50 -20.00
CA THR A 21 -30.66 -27.92 -21.13
C THR A 21 -29.23 -27.36 -21.11
N LYS A 22 -28.88 -26.52 -20.13
CA LYS A 22 -27.52 -25.98 -19.96
C LYS A 22 -27.12 -26.03 -18.50
N SER A 23 -25.82 -26.20 -18.23
CA SER A 23 -25.29 -25.95 -16.88
C SER A 23 -25.53 -24.49 -16.52
N TYR A 24 -26.21 -24.24 -15.41
CA TYR A 24 -26.42 -22.90 -14.87
C TYR A 24 -25.93 -22.85 -13.41
N THR A 25 -25.33 -21.72 -13.04
CA THR A 25 -24.95 -21.42 -11.66
C THR A 25 -26.06 -20.58 -11.04
N VAL A 26 -26.65 -21.03 -9.93
CA VAL A 26 -27.62 -20.24 -9.17
C VAL A 26 -26.89 -19.47 -8.09
N GLN A 27 -26.80 -18.14 -8.23
CA GLN A 27 -26.46 -17.29 -7.10
C GLN A 27 -27.72 -17.13 -6.24
N TYR A 28 -27.70 -17.71 -5.03
CA TYR A 28 -28.85 -17.69 -4.12
C TYR A 28 -28.73 -16.60 -3.04
N GLN A 29 -27.53 -16.05 -2.84
CA GLN A 29 -27.22 -14.99 -1.88
C GLN A 29 -26.26 -13.99 -2.50
N LYS A 30 -26.40 -12.73 -2.09
CA LYS A 30 -25.50 -11.64 -2.44
C LYS A 30 -24.93 -11.04 -1.17
N HIS A 31 -23.62 -10.83 -1.17
CA HIS A 31 -22.95 -10.08 -0.12
C HIS A 31 -23.21 -8.60 -0.36
N LYS A 32 -23.84 -7.96 0.64
CA LYS A 32 -24.07 -6.52 0.65
C LYS A 32 -23.22 -5.89 1.74
N PRO A 33 -22.37 -4.91 1.41
CA PRO A 33 -21.60 -4.17 2.39
C PRO A 33 -22.50 -3.61 3.49
N SER A 34 -22.12 -3.87 4.74
CA SER A 34 -22.74 -3.35 5.96
C SER A 34 -21.89 -2.31 6.66
N GLY A 35 -20.62 -2.22 6.28
CA GLY A 35 -19.67 -1.25 6.81
C GLY A 35 -18.29 -1.46 6.24
N PHE A 36 -17.39 -0.55 6.58
CA PHE A 36 -15.97 -0.67 6.28
C PHE A 36 -15.15 -0.16 7.45
N SER A 37 -13.92 -0.62 7.53
CA SER A 37 -12.91 0.00 8.38
C SER A 37 -11.58 0.08 7.66
N TYR A 38 -10.78 1.08 8.00
CA TYR A 38 -9.40 1.15 7.54
C TYR A 38 -8.50 1.94 8.48
N THR A 39 -7.21 1.60 8.44
CA THR A 39 -6.15 2.27 9.19
C THR A 39 -5.17 2.89 8.21
N VAL A 40 -5.00 4.22 8.27
CA VAL A 40 -3.93 4.94 7.57
C VAL A 40 -2.71 4.98 8.48
N LYS A 41 -1.64 4.30 8.07
CA LYS A 41 -0.39 4.17 8.82
C LYS A 41 0.80 4.75 8.06
N CYS A 42 1.60 5.56 8.75
CA CYS A 42 2.94 5.97 8.33
C CYS A 42 3.99 5.15 9.11
N MET A 43 5.19 5.02 8.55
CA MET A 43 6.31 4.38 9.27
C MET A 43 6.80 5.25 10.44
N ASP A 44 6.62 6.55 10.34
CA ASP A 44 7.01 7.53 11.34
C ASP A 44 5.75 8.27 11.82
N GLU A 45 5.35 7.99 13.06
CA GLU A 45 4.15 8.59 13.68
C GLU A 45 4.34 10.08 13.98
N SER A 46 5.58 10.56 14.10
CA SER A 46 5.86 12.01 14.24
C SER A 46 5.52 12.78 12.96
N VAL A 47 5.51 12.10 11.81
CA VAL A 47 5.15 12.69 10.52
C VAL A 47 3.65 12.64 10.27
N TYR A 48 3.01 11.52 10.62
CA TYR A 48 1.58 11.32 10.45
C TYR A 48 1.06 10.38 11.52
N GLU A 49 0.21 10.91 12.39
CA GLU A 49 -0.47 10.13 13.41
C GLU A 49 -1.38 9.08 12.77
N THR A 50 -1.30 7.84 13.26
CA THR A 50 -2.12 6.74 12.75
C THR A 50 -3.60 7.09 12.85
N LYS A 51 -4.31 7.04 11.71
CA LYS A 51 -5.74 7.35 11.66
C LYS A 51 -6.54 6.08 11.44
N PHE A 52 -7.43 5.76 12.36
CA PHE A 52 -8.42 4.70 12.22
C PHE A 52 -9.77 5.29 11.79
N VAL A 53 -10.38 4.71 10.77
CA VAL A 53 -11.69 5.10 10.26
C VAL A 53 -12.58 3.87 10.22
N THR A 54 -13.81 4.02 10.71
CA THR A 54 -14.83 2.99 10.64
C THR A 54 -16.17 3.62 10.27
N TYR A 55 -16.98 2.86 9.54
CA TYR A 55 -18.34 3.23 9.21
C TYR A 55 -19.22 2.00 9.20
N THR A 56 -20.39 2.10 9.81
CA THR A 56 -21.44 1.07 9.77
C THR A 56 -22.69 1.69 9.17
N ALA A 57 -23.30 0.96 8.24
CA ALA A 57 -24.52 1.36 7.56
C ALA A 57 -25.63 1.69 8.57
N GLN A 58 -26.24 2.86 8.46
CA GLN A 58 -27.38 3.21 9.32
C GLN A 58 -28.70 2.73 8.73
N ASN A 59 -28.74 2.54 7.41
CA ASN A 59 -29.88 1.98 6.71
C ASN A 59 -29.49 1.19 5.45
N LYS A 60 -30.42 0.40 4.93
CA LYS A 60 -30.20 -0.51 3.79
C LYS A 60 -29.99 0.16 2.42
N HIS A 61 -30.17 1.48 2.32
CA HIS A 61 -30.10 2.21 1.06
C HIS A 61 -28.78 2.96 0.87
N GLU A 62 -27.89 2.92 1.86
CA GLU A 62 -26.57 3.55 1.78
C GLU A 62 -25.66 2.81 0.81
N ASP A 63 -24.92 3.58 -0.01
CA ASP A 63 -23.87 3.07 -0.87
C ASP A 63 -22.54 3.07 -0.11
N ILE A 64 -22.32 2.02 0.68
CA ILE A 64 -21.12 1.84 1.51
C ILE A 64 -19.84 1.82 0.67
N GLY A 65 -19.90 1.26 -0.55
CA GLY A 65 -18.76 1.27 -1.46
C GLY A 65 -18.38 2.68 -1.90
N ARG A 66 -19.37 3.54 -2.18
CA ARG A 66 -19.14 4.95 -2.49
C ARG A 66 -18.61 5.72 -1.29
N MET A 67 -19.24 5.54 -0.13
CA MET A 67 -18.80 6.19 1.11
C MET A 67 -17.37 5.82 1.49
N PHE A 68 -16.96 4.57 1.26
CA PHE A 68 -15.58 4.14 1.44
C PHE A 68 -14.61 4.92 0.54
N VAL A 69 -14.91 5.01 -0.76
CA VAL A 69 -14.07 5.73 -1.74
C VAL A 69 -13.98 7.21 -1.37
N ASP A 70 -15.10 7.88 -1.14
CA ASP A 70 -15.12 9.30 -0.78
C ASP A 70 -14.36 9.56 0.54
N SER A 71 -14.53 8.67 1.52
CA SER A 71 -13.80 8.73 2.80
C SER A 71 -12.29 8.56 2.58
N LEU A 72 -11.85 7.61 1.76
CA LEU A 72 -10.43 7.44 1.45
C LEU A 72 -9.84 8.67 0.76
N GLU A 73 -10.53 9.21 -0.26
CA GLU A 73 -10.07 10.38 -1.01
C GLU A 73 -9.85 11.57 -0.08
N GLU A 74 -10.78 11.83 0.84
CA GLU A 74 -10.65 12.90 1.84
C GLU A 74 -9.50 12.65 2.83
N ASN A 75 -9.43 11.44 3.38
CA ASN A 75 -8.44 11.10 4.41
C ASN A 75 -7.01 11.00 3.89
N LEU A 76 -6.82 10.86 2.58
CA LEU A 76 -5.51 10.82 1.94
C LEU A 76 -4.98 12.19 1.46
N LYS A 77 -5.79 13.26 1.49
CA LYS A 77 -5.32 14.62 1.17
C LYS A 77 -4.14 15.06 2.06
N PRO A 78 -4.15 14.88 3.40
CA PRO A 78 -2.98 15.23 4.22
C PRO A 78 -1.75 14.37 3.91
N VAL A 79 -1.96 13.10 3.51
CA VAL A 79 -0.88 12.20 3.11
C VAL A 79 -0.23 12.70 1.82
N TYR A 80 -1.02 13.21 0.87
CA TYR A 80 -0.51 13.84 -0.35
C TYR A 80 0.42 15.02 -0.03
N GLU A 81 0.01 15.92 0.88
CA GLU A 81 0.83 17.08 1.27
C GLU A 81 2.19 16.69 1.89
N ILE A 82 2.23 15.55 2.58
CA ILE A 82 3.48 14.99 3.12
C ILE A 82 4.34 14.42 1.98
N LEU A 83 3.75 13.60 1.10
CA LEU A 83 4.47 12.94 0.00
C LEU A 83 4.97 13.92 -1.07
N LYS A 84 4.32 15.07 -1.22
CA LYS A 84 4.70 16.14 -2.14
C LYS A 84 6.01 16.82 -1.72
N LYS A 85 6.29 16.89 -0.42
CA LYS A 85 7.48 17.54 0.12
C LYS A 85 8.68 16.62 0.02
N VAL A 86 9.80 17.14 -0.48
CA VAL A 86 11.09 16.46 -0.42
C VAL A 86 11.89 17.11 0.70
N THR A 87 11.88 16.47 1.87
CA THR A 87 12.63 16.95 3.02
C THR A 87 14.13 16.85 2.74
N PRO A 88 14.90 17.94 2.88
CA PRO A 88 16.35 17.90 2.74
C PRO A 88 16.97 16.90 3.72
N ILE A 89 18.10 16.33 3.32
CA ILE A 89 18.85 15.43 4.20
C ILE A 89 19.28 16.16 5.48
N ASN A 90 19.06 15.51 6.62
CA ASN A 90 19.55 15.93 7.92
C ASN A 90 20.56 14.90 8.43
N MET A 91 21.82 15.32 8.60
CA MET A 91 22.92 14.46 9.04
C MET A 91 23.51 14.98 10.35
N THR A 92 23.67 14.05 11.30
CA THR A 92 24.45 14.27 12.52
C THR A 92 25.95 14.07 12.26
N GLU A 93 26.79 14.42 13.22
CA GLU A 93 28.24 14.14 13.14
C GLU A 93 28.53 12.64 13.02
N GLU A 94 27.74 11.80 13.69
CA GLU A 94 27.84 10.34 13.59
C GLU A 94 27.45 9.85 12.19
N ASP A 95 26.42 10.44 11.57
CA ASP A 95 26.02 10.10 10.19
C ASP A 95 27.11 10.46 9.18
N GLU A 96 27.77 11.63 9.32
CA GLU A 96 28.87 12.03 8.45
C GLU A 96 30.10 11.15 8.63
N LYS A 97 30.39 10.73 9.88
CA LYS A 97 31.42 9.75 10.17
C LYS A 97 31.10 8.40 9.52
N ASN A 98 29.88 7.88 9.72
CA ASN A 98 29.41 6.65 9.10
C ASN A 98 29.52 6.73 7.58
N TYR A 99 29.06 7.84 6.98
CA TYR A 99 29.18 8.06 5.56
C TYR A 99 30.64 8.01 5.14
N THR A 100 31.53 8.75 5.79
CA THR A 100 32.95 8.83 5.40
C THR A 100 33.66 7.48 5.50
N GLU A 101 33.49 6.77 6.61
CA GLU A 101 34.15 5.49 6.91
C GLU A 101 33.57 4.28 6.14
N SER A 102 32.39 4.41 5.53
CA SER A 102 31.77 3.31 4.77
C SER A 102 32.49 3.03 3.45
N ASP A 103 33.14 1.87 3.31
CA ASP A 103 33.76 1.45 2.04
C ASP A 103 32.78 0.75 1.09
N ASN A 104 31.67 0.23 1.61
CA ASN A 104 30.70 -0.56 0.85
C ASN A 104 29.31 0.08 0.89
N CYS A 105 28.53 -0.13 -0.17
CA CYS A 105 27.12 0.22 -0.19
C CYS A 105 26.35 -0.63 0.82
N TYR A 106 25.66 -0.02 1.78
CA TYR A 106 24.92 -0.78 2.81
C TYR A 106 23.81 -1.68 2.24
N ALA A 107 23.25 -1.35 1.07
CA ALA A 107 22.12 -2.06 0.47
C ALA A 107 22.53 -3.23 -0.44
N CYS A 108 23.66 -3.15 -1.14
CA CYS A 108 24.12 -4.22 -2.05
C CYS A 108 25.51 -4.78 -1.71
N ASN A 109 26.14 -4.25 -0.66
CA ASN A 109 27.46 -4.62 -0.15
C ASN A 109 28.61 -4.54 -1.18
N ILE A 110 28.43 -3.78 -2.27
CA ILE A 110 29.48 -3.55 -3.28
C ILE A 110 30.35 -2.38 -2.83
N GLN A 111 31.67 -2.55 -2.95
CA GLN A 111 32.67 -1.54 -2.61
C GLN A 111 32.60 -0.31 -3.51
N PHE A 112 32.67 0.88 -2.92
CA PHE A 112 32.71 2.15 -3.63
C PHE A 112 34.00 2.31 -4.43
N GLY A 113 33.94 3.07 -5.52
CA GLY A 113 35.08 3.33 -6.38
C GLY A 113 35.44 2.19 -7.35
N THR A 114 34.92 0.99 -7.13
CA THR A 114 35.03 -0.15 -8.07
C THR A 114 34.20 0.08 -9.34
N VAL A 115 34.43 -0.75 -10.36
CA VAL A 115 33.64 -0.78 -11.59
C VAL A 115 32.74 -2.00 -11.58
N ARG A 116 31.47 -1.81 -11.96
CA ARG A 116 30.51 -2.91 -12.16
C ARG A 116 29.95 -2.87 -13.57
N ILE A 117 29.55 -4.02 -14.09
CA ILE A 117 28.84 -4.10 -15.36
C ILE A 117 27.35 -3.90 -15.12
N ASN A 118 26.74 -3.00 -15.86
CA ASN A 118 25.30 -2.80 -15.85
C ASN A 118 24.64 -3.90 -16.70
N GLU A 119 23.88 -4.79 -16.04
CA GLU A 119 23.20 -5.94 -16.66
C GLU A 119 22.24 -5.55 -17.80
N GLY A 120 21.73 -4.31 -17.81
CA GLY A 120 20.77 -3.87 -18.83
C GLY A 120 21.40 -3.38 -20.14
N ASN A 121 22.66 -2.94 -20.12
CA ASN A 121 23.31 -2.35 -21.30
C ASN A 121 24.77 -2.82 -21.51
N GLY A 122 25.29 -3.68 -20.63
CA GLY A 122 26.65 -4.21 -20.68
C GLY A 122 27.75 -3.18 -20.39
N LYS A 123 27.42 -1.95 -19.97
CA LYS A 123 28.40 -0.89 -19.77
C LYS A 123 29.03 -0.96 -18.39
N GLU A 124 30.30 -0.63 -18.33
CA GLU A 124 31.04 -0.41 -17.10
C GLU A 124 30.62 0.90 -16.43
N GLU A 125 30.24 0.81 -15.17
CA GLU A 125 29.84 1.95 -14.34
C GLU A 125 30.64 1.95 -13.04
N LYS A 126 31.21 3.10 -12.69
CA LYS A 126 31.84 3.30 -11.39
C LYS A 126 30.78 3.28 -10.29
N VAL A 127 31.07 2.59 -9.20
CA VAL A 127 30.21 2.55 -8.01
C VAL A 127 30.41 3.85 -7.22
N ILE A 128 29.59 4.85 -7.56
CA ILE A 128 29.60 6.17 -6.92
C ILE A 128 28.86 6.09 -5.59
N LYS A 129 29.52 6.63 -4.56
CA LYS A 129 29.00 6.76 -3.19
C LYS A 129 28.02 7.93 -3.10
N CYS A 130 26.86 7.69 -2.49
CA CYS A 130 25.76 8.63 -2.35
C CYS A 130 25.22 8.59 -0.91
N ARG A 131 24.69 9.71 -0.44
CA ARG A 131 24.01 9.82 0.86
C ARG A 131 22.53 9.49 0.70
N ASP A 132 22.15 8.25 0.99
CA ASP A 132 20.73 7.86 0.97
C ASP A 132 20.02 8.40 2.22
N HIS A 133 18.81 8.92 2.03
CA HIS A 133 18.01 9.46 3.12
C HIS A 133 16.52 9.26 2.84
N CYS A 134 15.73 9.30 3.91
CA CYS A 134 14.28 9.30 3.80
C CYS A 134 13.80 10.67 3.32
N HIS A 135 13.14 10.76 2.16
CA HIS A 135 12.60 12.03 1.65
C HIS A 135 11.44 12.58 2.49
N ILE A 136 10.87 11.78 3.38
CA ILE A 136 9.78 12.21 4.28
C ILE A 136 10.38 12.84 5.54
N THR A 137 11.28 12.12 6.23
CA THR A 137 11.83 12.55 7.53
C THR A 137 13.15 13.30 7.44
N GLY A 138 13.81 13.29 6.28
CA GLY A 138 15.17 13.81 6.09
C GLY A 138 16.27 12.92 6.68
N LYS A 139 15.93 11.89 7.47
CA LYS A 139 16.89 11.05 8.19
C LYS A 139 17.79 10.28 7.22
N TYR A 140 19.10 10.38 7.43
CA TYR A 140 20.11 9.58 6.73
C TYR A 140 19.92 8.08 7.02
N ARG A 141 20.08 7.27 5.98
CA ARG A 141 19.92 5.80 6.05
C ARG A 141 21.24 5.06 5.94
N GLY A 142 22.20 5.62 5.22
CA GLY A 142 23.50 5.00 5.00
C GLY A 142 24.16 5.39 3.68
N ALA A 143 25.41 4.97 3.52
CA ALA A 143 26.15 5.16 2.29
C ALA A 143 25.64 4.17 1.25
N ALA A 144 24.94 4.66 0.24
CA ALA A 144 24.40 3.83 -0.84
C ALA A 144 25.16 4.08 -2.14
N CYS A 145 25.18 3.09 -3.04
CA CYS A 145 25.57 3.36 -4.42
C CYS A 145 24.43 4.06 -5.16
N GLY A 146 24.74 4.82 -6.21
CA GLY A 146 23.72 5.54 -6.99
C GLY A 146 22.55 4.67 -7.47
N LYS A 147 22.79 3.42 -7.87
CA LYS A 147 21.72 2.48 -8.29
C LYS A 147 20.79 2.10 -7.14
N CYS A 148 21.33 1.82 -5.95
CA CYS A 148 20.53 1.51 -4.78
C CYS A 148 19.73 2.74 -4.33
N ASN A 149 20.38 3.91 -4.25
CA ASN A 149 19.73 5.18 -3.91
C ASN A 149 18.54 5.49 -4.84
N LEU A 150 18.68 5.25 -6.15
CA LEU A 150 17.58 5.41 -7.11
C LEU A 150 16.44 4.42 -6.92
N ARG A 151 16.74 3.19 -6.47
CA ARG A 151 15.74 2.14 -6.20
C ARG A 151 14.98 2.38 -4.88
N MET A 152 15.62 3.01 -3.90
CA MET A 152 15.05 3.26 -2.56
C MET A 152 14.23 4.56 -2.48
N ARG A 153 13.84 5.10 -3.63
CA ARG A 153 12.96 6.27 -3.71
C ARG A 153 11.58 5.95 -3.13
N THR A 154 11.05 6.89 -2.37
CA THR A 154 9.68 6.83 -1.86
C THR A 154 8.70 6.65 -3.04
N PRO A 155 7.80 5.65 -3.00
CA PRO A 155 6.78 5.49 -4.02
C PRO A 155 5.87 6.72 -4.06
N LYS A 156 5.42 7.10 -5.25
CA LYS A 156 4.49 8.23 -5.46
C LYS A 156 3.02 7.83 -5.31
N PHE A 157 2.76 6.62 -4.82
CA PHE A 157 1.42 6.07 -4.65
C PHE A 157 1.24 5.60 -3.20
N VAL A 158 0.00 5.62 -2.73
CA VAL A 158 -0.38 5.07 -1.42
C VAL A 158 -0.90 3.66 -1.64
N PRO A 159 -0.23 2.62 -1.09
CA PRO A 159 -0.75 1.27 -1.12
C PRO A 159 -1.95 1.14 -0.18
N ILE A 160 -3.06 0.61 -0.70
CA ILE A 160 -4.28 0.23 0.02
C ILE A 160 -4.35 -1.29 0.00
N LEU A 161 -4.12 -1.89 1.15
CA LEU A 161 -4.09 -3.32 1.35
C LEU A 161 -5.46 -3.83 1.79
N PHE A 162 -5.85 -4.93 1.19
CA PHE A 162 -6.98 -5.77 1.59
C PHE A 162 -6.50 -7.21 1.71
N HIS A 163 -7.19 -8.02 2.51
CA HIS A 163 -6.94 -9.45 2.58
C HIS A 163 -7.90 -10.18 1.65
N ASN A 164 -7.41 -10.72 0.53
CA ASN A 164 -8.22 -11.35 -0.52
C ASN A 164 -9.06 -10.38 -1.37
N LEU A 165 -8.45 -9.24 -1.72
CA LEU A 165 -9.06 -8.19 -2.56
C LEU A 165 -9.62 -8.73 -3.89
N GLU A 166 -8.83 -9.51 -4.63
CA GLU A 166 -9.14 -9.95 -6.00
C GLU A 166 -10.44 -10.76 -6.03
N SER A 167 -10.69 -11.55 -4.99
CA SER A 167 -11.78 -12.54 -4.98
C SER A 167 -13.03 -12.05 -4.25
N TYR A 168 -12.96 -10.93 -3.52
CA TYR A 168 -14.04 -10.52 -2.63
C TYR A 168 -14.23 -8.99 -2.59
N ASP A 169 -13.39 -8.27 -1.84
CA ASP A 169 -13.66 -6.87 -1.50
C ASP A 169 -13.70 -5.94 -2.70
N ALA A 170 -12.92 -6.21 -3.75
CA ALA A 170 -12.88 -5.34 -4.93
C ALA A 170 -14.27 -5.14 -5.53
N HIS A 171 -15.09 -6.19 -5.56
CA HIS A 171 -16.43 -6.15 -6.13
C HIS A 171 -17.38 -5.20 -5.38
N LEU A 172 -17.08 -4.88 -4.12
CA LEU A 172 -17.93 -4.07 -3.25
C LEU A 172 -17.83 -2.56 -3.58
N PHE A 173 -16.69 -2.10 -4.09
CA PHE A 173 -16.44 -0.67 -4.30
C PHE A 173 -15.84 -0.31 -5.67
N VAL A 174 -15.41 -1.28 -6.49
CA VAL A 174 -14.77 -1.00 -7.80
C VAL A 174 -15.65 -0.18 -8.74
N LYS A 175 -16.98 -0.39 -8.70
CA LYS A 175 -17.93 0.42 -9.47
C LYS A 175 -17.93 1.88 -9.01
N SER A 176 -17.84 2.10 -7.70
CA SER A 176 -17.81 3.42 -7.09
C SER A 176 -16.55 4.19 -7.46
N LEU A 177 -15.41 3.51 -7.69
CA LEU A 177 -14.20 4.14 -8.23
C LEU A 177 -14.40 4.71 -9.64
N GLY A 178 -15.22 4.05 -10.46
CA GLY A 178 -15.56 4.52 -11.82
C GLY A 178 -16.45 5.76 -11.83
N LEU A 179 -17.11 6.05 -10.71
CA LEU A 179 -17.98 7.22 -10.53
C LEU A 179 -17.24 8.42 -9.92
N SER A 180 -16.06 8.24 -9.35
CA SER A 180 -15.24 9.36 -8.85
C SER A 180 -14.32 9.88 -9.96
N GLU A 181 -13.89 11.15 -9.87
CA GLU A 181 -13.03 11.77 -10.88
C GLU A 181 -11.64 11.11 -10.94
N GLY A 182 -11.01 11.15 -12.12
CA GLY A 182 -9.64 10.69 -12.33
C GLY A 182 -9.51 9.26 -12.88
N ASP A 183 -8.30 8.95 -13.35
CA ASP A 183 -8.07 7.74 -14.13
C ASP A 183 -8.00 6.48 -13.26
N ILE A 184 -8.56 5.39 -13.76
CA ILE A 184 -8.35 4.05 -13.22
C ILE A 184 -7.39 3.30 -14.12
N ASN A 185 -6.29 2.81 -13.55
CA ASN A 185 -5.42 1.84 -14.20
C ASN A 185 -5.69 0.47 -13.60
N CYS A 186 -5.80 -0.55 -14.44
CA CYS A 186 -6.09 -1.90 -13.99
C CYS A 186 -5.24 -2.92 -14.73
N ILE A 187 -4.77 -3.94 -14.01
CA ILE A 187 -4.17 -5.15 -14.59
C ILE A 187 -5.20 -6.28 -14.41
N PRO A 188 -6.06 -6.51 -15.41
CA PRO A 188 -7.05 -7.57 -15.35
C PRO A 188 -6.38 -8.94 -15.49
N LYS A 189 -6.92 -9.93 -14.79
CA LYS A 189 -6.61 -11.36 -14.96
C LYS A 189 -7.70 -12.05 -15.77
N THR A 190 -8.95 -11.74 -15.44
CA THR A 190 -10.17 -12.10 -16.18
C THR A 190 -11.12 -10.91 -16.18
N ASP A 191 -12.26 -11.02 -16.86
CA ASP A 191 -13.27 -9.96 -16.89
C ASP A 191 -13.84 -9.61 -15.49
N GLU A 192 -13.69 -10.51 -14.53
CA GLU A 192 -14.17 -10.34 -13.15
C GLU A 192 -13.03 -10.17 -12.13
N LYS A 193 -11.80 -10.58 -12.46
CA LYS A 193 -10.70 -10.63 -11.51
C LYS A 193 -9.57 -9.68 -11.89
N TYR A 194 -9.11 -8.90 -10.92
CA TYR A 194 -8.07 -7.90 -11.10
C TYR A 194 -6.86 -8.19 -10.21
N ILE A 195 -5.66 -8.27 -10.81
CA ILE A 195 -4.42 -8.53 -10.06
C ILE A 195 -4.06 -7.32 -9.19
N SER A 196 -4.19 -6.13 -9.77
CA SER A 196 -4.07 -4.85 -9.08
C SER A 196 -4.78 -3.79 -9.91
N PHE A 197 -5.35 -2.81 -9.23
CA PHE A 197 -5.86 -1.61 -9.85
C PHE A 197 -5.44 -0.40 -9.04
N SER A 198 -5.30 0.74 -9.71
CA SER A 198 -5.00 2.02 -9.09
C SER A 198 -5.94 3.11 -9.58
N LYS A 199 -6.20 4.07 -8.70
CA LYS A 199 -7.01 5.24 -8.97
C LYS A 199 -6.12 6.47 -8.80
N LYS A 200 -6.08 7.33 -9.81
CA LYS A 200 -5.45 8.65 -9.71
C LYS A 200 -6.49 9.66 -9.28
N ILE A 201 -6.30 10.25 -8.11
CA ILE A 201 -7.16 11.32 -7.60
C ILE A 201 -6.50 12.65 -7.97
N PRO A 202 -7.19 13.56 -8.68
CA PRO A 202 -6.68 14.91 -8.92
C PRO A 202 -6.57 15.66 -7.60
N MET A 203 -5.39 16.23 -7.31
CA MET A 203 -5.13 16.94 -6.06
C MET A 203 -4.99 18.45 -6.26
N GLU A 204 -4.24 18.86 -7.27
CA GLU A 204 -4.02 20.29 -7.57
C GLU A 204 -3.67 20.48 -9.04
N THR A 205 -3.99 21.65 -9.59
CA THR A 205 -3.52 22.07 -10.92
C THR A 205 -2.54 23.21 -10.74
N ILE A 206 -1.32 23.01 -11.23
CA ILE A 206 -0.27 24.03 -11.27
C ILE A 206 -0.13 24.55 -12.69
N ILE A 207 0.06 25.86 -12.82
CA ILE A 207 0.39 26.50 -14.10
C ILE A 207 1.90 26.66 -14.13
N SER A 208 2.56 26.07 -15.13
CA SER A 208 4.00 26.22 -15.35
C SER A 208 4.24 26.42 -16.85
N ASP A 209 4.98 27.46 -17.21
CA ASP A 209 5.33 27.79 -18.60
C ASP A 209 4.10 27.81 -19.54
N ASP A 210 3.03 28.51 -19.15
CA ASP A 210 1.73 28.60 -19.86
C ASP A 210 1.04 27.25 -20.14
N LYS A 211 1.44 26.19 -19.42
CA LYS A 211 0.79 24.87 -19.47
C LYS A 211 0.18 24.53 -18.13
N GLU A 212 -1.10 24.15 -18.17
CA GLU A 212 -1.78 23.56 -17.02
C GLU A 212 -1.29 22.13 -16.82
N LYS A 213 -0.85 21.82 -15.59
CA LYS A 213 -0.45 20.49 -15.18
C LYS A 213 -1.17 20.10 -13.90
N THR A 214 -2.03 19.10 -13.99
CA THR A 214 -2.67 18.51 -12.81
C THR A 214 -1.73 17.49 -12.15
N LEU A 215 -1.58 17.61 -10.84
CA LEU A 215 -0.89 16.68 -9.99
C LEU A 215 -1.91 15.74 -9.35
N TYR A 216 -1.54 14.47 -9.23
CA TYR A 216 -2.43 13.41 -8.80
C TYR A 216 -1.79 12.63 -7.65
N LEU A 217 -2.62 12.17 -6.72
CA LEU A 217 -2.27 11.09 -5.81
C LEU A 217 -2.73 9.76 -6.42
N GLU A 218 -1.83 8.80 -6.54
CA GLU A 218 -2.21 7.45 -6.97
C GLU A 218 -2.52 6.59 -5.73
N MET A 219 -3.75 6.09 -5.62
CA MET A 219 -4.11 5.00 -4.71
C MET A 219 -3.91 3.69 -5.43
N ARG A 220 -3.12 2.77 -4.87
CA ARG A 220 -2.93 1.44 -5.47
C ARG A 220 -3.51 0.37 -4.56
N PHE A 221 -4.52 -0.33 -5.07
CA PHE A 221 -5.18 -1.42 -4.36
C PHE A 221 -4.41 -2.72 -4.59
N ILE A 222 -4.06 -3.37 -3.48
CA ILE A 222 -3.14 -4.49 -3.43
C ILE A 222 -3.77 -5.60 -2.59
N ASP A 223 -3.82 -6.80 -3.16
CA ASP A 223 -4.23 -8.00 -2.45
C ASP A 223 -3.06 -8.57 -1.64
N SER A 224 -3.10 -8.38 -0.31
CA SER A 224 -2.06 -8.91 0.58
C SER A 224 -1.92 -10.43 0.52
N TYR A 225 -3.02 -11.17 0.29
CA TYR A 225 -3.04 -12.63 0.25
C TYR A 225 -2.14 -13.20 -0.85
N LYS A 226 -1.91 -12.45 -1.94
CA LYS A 226 -1.03 -12.86 -3.03
C LYS A 226 0.46 -12.82 -2.66
N PHE A 227 0.82 -12.02 -1.66
CA PHE A 227 2.20 -11.91 -1.17
C PHE A 227 2.47 -12.86 -0.01
N THR A 228 1.44 -13.26 0.74
CA THR A 228 1.51 -14.25 1.82
C THR A 228 1.07 -15.63 1.31
N ILE A 229 2.00 -16.34 0.65
CA ILE A 229 1.77 -17.71 0.13
C ILE A 229 1.69 -18.76 1.27
N LYS A 230 1.89 -18.37 2.53
CA LYS A 230 1.83 -19.26 3.69
C LYS A 230 0.92 -18.69 4.79
N SER A 231 0.38 -19.56 5.63
CA SER A 231 -0.43 -19.17 6.80
C SER A 231 0.27 -18.12 7.65
N LEU A 232 -0.49 -17.28 8.37
CA LEU A 232 0.04 -16.30 9.32
C LEU A 232 1.06 -16.93 10.28
N ASP A 233 0.78 -18.18 10.69
CA ASP A 233 1.63 -19.03 11.53
C ASP A 233 3.01 -19.34 10.89
N SER A 234 3.05 -19.60 9.58
CA SER A 234 4.31 -19.79 8.85
C SER A 234 5.10 -18.49 8.67
N LEU A 235 4.41 -17.34 8.61
CA LEU A 235 5.04 -16.02 8.48
C LEU A 235 5.75 -15.63 9.78
N VAL A 236 5.11 -15.83 10.94
CA VAL A 236 5.70 -15.60 12.26
C VAL A 236 6.98 -16.43 12.43
N ASN A 237 6.93 -17.72 12.11
CA ASN A 237 8.11 -18.59 12.16
C ASN A 237 9.24 -18.17 11.21
N THR A 238 8.90 -17.56 10.06
CA THR A 238 9.90 -17.06 9.10
C THR A 238 10.53 -15.76 9.58
N LEU A 239 9.78 -14.90 10.27
CA LEU A 239 10.29 -13.64 10.83
C LEU A 239 11.31 -13.87 11.95
N ASP A 240 11.07 -14.88 12.79
CA ASP A 240 12.01 -15.31 13.83
C ASP A 240 13.29 -15.90 13.22
N TYR A 241 13.17 -16.65 12.12
CA TYR A 241 14.32 -17.24 11.43
C TYR A 241 15.31 -16.19 10.88
N TYR A 242 14.83 -15.04 10.43
CA TYR A 242 15.67 -13.94 9.92
C TYR A 242 16.09 -12.92 10.99
N GLY A 243 15.77 -13.15 12.27
CA GLY A 243 16.15 -12.27 13.37
C GLY A 243 15.50 -10.88 13.33
N LEU A 244 14.36 -10.74 12.62
CA LEU A 244 13.65 -9.46 12.45
C LEU A 244 12.62 -9.20 13.56
N SER A 245 12.41 -10.14 14.47
CA SER A 245 11.46 -10.04 15.57
C SER A 245 11.80 -8.96 16.60
N GLY A 246 13.06 -8.53 16.69
CA GLY A 246 13.50 -7.48 17.62
C GLY A 246 13.16 -6.04 17.20
N HIS A 247 12.63 -5.81 15.99
CA HIS A 247 12.33 -4.47 15.48
C HIS A 247 10.85 -4.06 15.59
N PHE A 248 9.99 -4.96 16.04
CA PHE A 248 8.59 -4.67 16.32
C PHE A 248 8.27 -5.18 17.73
N GLU A 249 8.36 -4.33 18.75
CA GLU A 249 7.78 -4.63 20.05
C GLU A 249 6.25 -4.68 19.88
N ILE A 250 5.72 -5.89 19.73
CA ILE A 250 4.29 -6.15 19.90
C ILE A 250 4.15 -6.75 21.28
N GLU A 251 3.68 -5.95 22.24
CA GLU A 251 3.27 -6.46 23.54
C GLU A 251 2.19 -7.52 23.33
N LYS A 252 2.50 -8.76 23.72
CA LYS A 252 1.50 -9.84 23.80
C LYS A 252 0.57 -9.51 24.96
N GLN A 253 -0.68 -9.14 24.67
CA GLN A 253 -1.74 -9.26 25.66
C GLN A 253 -2.10 -10.75 25.78
N ASP A 254 -1.74 -11.33 26.92
CA ASP A 254 -2.15 -12.67 27.29
C ASP A 254 -3.68 -12.73 27.47
N ASN A 255 -4.35 -13.43 26.55
CA ASN A 255 -5.75 -13.81 26.71
C ASN A 255 -5.85 -14.89 27.79
N VAL A 256 -6.16 -14.47 29.01
CA VAL A 256 -6.60 -15.37 30.07
C VAL A 256 -8.07 -15.74 29.82
N LEU A 257 -8.29 -16.82 29.07
CA LEU A 257 -9.55 -17.57 29.09
C LEU A 257 -9.37 -18.77 30.00
N THR A 258 -9.79 -18.65 31.27
CA THR A 258 -10.00 -19.81 32.14
C THR A 258 -11.50 -20.03 32.36
N ASN A 259 -12.00 -21.02 31.63
CA ASN A 259 -13.03 -22.00 32.00
C ASN A 259 -14.22 -21.52 32.85
N VAL A 260 -15.35 -21.29 32.18
CA VAL A 260 -16.68 -21.45 32.79
C VAL A 260 -17.03 -22.94 32.73
N ARG A 261 -17.23 -23.56 33.91
CA ARG A 261 -18.00 -24.80 34.07
C ARG A 261 -19.46 -24.42 34.31
#